data_AF-A0A2D5CW56-F1
#
_entry.id   AF-A0A2D5CW56-F1
#
_cell.length_a   1.000
_cell.length_b   1.000
_cell.length_c   1.000
_cell.angle_alpha   90.00
_cell.angle_beta   90.00
_cell.angle_gamma   90.00
#
_symmetry.space_group_name_H-M   'P 1'
#
loop_
_entity.id
_entity.type
_entity.pdbx_description
1 polymer ?
#
loop_
_entity_poly.entity_id
_entity_poly.type
_entity_poly.pdbx_seq_one_letter_code
_entity_poly.pdbx_strand_id
1 'polypeptide(L)' 'KVKKAPERANLLSEYINSLDERNKQAYEIAKDHLGTSFDLEKSIGFLKFKEKQEQQLLTK' A
#
# COMPACT_ATOMS: atom_id res chain seq x y z
N LYS A 1 -2.12 -14.08 -25.08
CA LYS A 1 -3.14 -14.05 -23.99
C LYS A 1 -2.71 -12.99 -22.98
N VAL A 2 -3.47 -11.91 -22.88
CA VAL A 2 -3.16 -10.72 -22.07
C VAL A 2 -3.27 -11.07 -20.58
N LYS A 3 -2.21 -10.84 -19.80
CA LYS A 3 -2.26 -10.79 -18.33
C LYS A 3 -1.53 -9.54 -17.82
N LYS A 4 -1.97 -8.35 -18.25
CA LYS A 4 -1.63 -7.07 -17.62
C LYS A 4 -2.47 -6.91 -16.35
N ALA A 5 -2.07 -7.54 -15.26
CA ALA A 5 -2.58 -7.25 -13.92
C ALA A 5 -1.57 -7.44 -12.74
N PRO A 6 -0.22 -7.40 -12.91
CA PRO A 6 0.68 -7.55 -11.75
C PRO A 6 1.06 -6.23 -11.05
N GLU A 7 0.81 -5.06 -11.65
CA GLU A 7 1.37 -3.79 -11.15
C GLU A 7 0.82 -3.38 -9.78
N ARG A 8 -0.45 -3.66 -9.49
CA ARG A 8 -1.13 -3.24 -8.25
C ARG A 8 -0.69 -4.05 -7.04
N ALA A 9 -0.61 -5.38 -7.20
CA ALA A 9 -0.14 -6.27 -6.15
C ALA A 9 1.30 -5.94 -5.74
N ASN A 10 2.15 -5.61 -6.72
CA ASN A 10 3.52 -5.20 -6.46
C ASN A 10 3.61 -3.90 -5.64
N LEU A 11 2.81 -2.88 -5.93
CA LEU A 11 2.82 -1.63 -5.18
C LEU A 11 2.36 -1.79 -3.72
N LEU A 12 1.37 -2.65 -3.46
CA LEU A 12 0.91 -2.93 -2.10
C LEU A 12 1.99 -3.66 -1.30
N SER A 13 2.66 -4.64 -1.92
CA SER A 13 3.78 -5.34 -1.30
C SER A 13 4.96 -4.39 -1.04
N GLU A 14 5.30 -3.51 -1.98
CA GLU A 14 6.33 -2.46 -1.81
C GLU A 14 5.97 -1.53 -0.65
N TYR A 15 4.71 -1.09 -0.57
CA TYR A 15 4.24 -0.26 0.55
C TYR A 15 4.41 -0.98 1.88
N ILE A 16 3.93 -2.22 2.02
CA ILE A 16 4.06 -2.99 3.27
C ILE A 16 5.53 -3.23 3.63
N ASN A 17 6.39 -3.50 2.64
CA ASN A 17 7.83 -3.65 2.87
C ASN A 17 8.49 -2.33 3.31
N SER A 18 8.03 -1.20 2.78
CA SER A 18 8.46 0.14 3.18
C SER A 18 7.94 0.57 4.57
N LEU A 19 7.02 -0.17 5.19
CA LEU A 19 6.52 0.15 6.53
C LEU A 19 7.53 -0.26 7.62
N ASP A 20 7.83 0.67 8.52
CA ASP A 20 8.48 0.38 9.81
C ASP A 20 7.64 -0.54 10.70
N GLU A 21 8.29 -1.17 11.69
CA GLU A 21 7.66 -2.12 12.63
C GLU A 21 6.39 -1.56 13.28
N ARG A 22 6.41 -0.29 13.70
CA ARG A 22 5.22 0.36 14.29
C ARG A 22 4.05 0.46 13.32
N ASN A 23 4.34 0.78 12.06
CA ASN A 23 3.32 0.90 11.02
C ASN A 23 2.79 -0.47 10.59
N LYS A 24 3.65 -1.50 10.60
CA LYS A 24 3.23 -2.89 10.40
C LYS A 24 2.28 -3.36 11.51
N GLN A 25 2.61 -3.09 12.77
CA GLN A 25 1.72 -3.41 13.89
C GLN A 25 0.38 -2.67 13.77
N ALA A 26 0.38 -1.37 13.44
CA ALA A 26 -0.86 -0.62 13.22
C ALA A 26 -1.69 -1.18 12.05
N TYR A 27 -1.03 -1.59 10.96
CA TYR A 27 -1.67 -2.25 9.83
C TYR A 27 -2.31 -3.58 10.23
N GLU A 28 -1.61 -4.41 11.00
CA GLU A 28 -2.13 -5.71 11.46
C GLU A 28 -3.32 -5.52 12.41
N ILE A 29 -3.24 -4.57 13.35
CA ILE A 29 -4.36 -4.24 14.25
C ILE A 29 -5.56 -3.78 13.42
N ALA A 30 -5.38 -2.87 12.46
CA ALA A 30 -6.48 -2.38 11.62
C ALA A 30 -7.08 -3.50 10.78
N LYS A 31 -6.25 -4.38 10.22
CA LYS A 31 -6.67 -5.53 9.43
C LYS A 31 -7.45 -6.54 10.27
N ASP A 32 -7.00 -6.81 11.49
CA ASP A 32 -7.70 -7.70 12.43
C ASP A 32 -9.05 -7.11 12.85
N HIS A 33 -9.08 -5.82 13.19
CA HIS A 33 -10.30 -5.13 13.63
C HIS A 33 -11.36 -4.97 12.53
N LEU A 34 -10.93 -4.69 11.30
CA LEU A 34 -11.83 -4.42 10.16
C LEU A 34 -12.08 -5.66 9.31
N GLY A 35 -11.25 -6.70 9.43
CA GLY A 35 -11.39 -7.97 8.74
C GLY A 35 -11.56 -7.80 7.23
N THR A 36 -12.67 -8.28 6.68
CA THR A 36 -13.00 -8.19 5.25
C THR A 36 -13.35 -6.79 4.77
N SER A 37 -13.65 -5.87 5.69
CA SER A 37 -13.94 -4.46 5.37
C SER A 37 -12.66 -3.64 5.23
N PHE A 38 -11.50 -4.22 5.54
CA PHE A 38 -10.22 -3.56 5.43
C PHE A 38 -9.72 -3.53 3.98
N ASP A 39 -9.68 -2.33 3.40
CA ASP A 39 -9.11 -2.07 2.06
C ASP A 39 -7.80 -1.28 2.19
N LEU A 40 -6.65 -1.94 2.00
CA LEU A 40 -5.34 -1.29 2.05
C LEU A 40 -5.19 -0.23 0.94
N GLU A 41 -5.72 -0.49 -0.25
CA GLU A 41 -5.65 0.44 -1.39
C GLU A 41 -6.39 1.75 -1.14
N LYS A 42 -7.42 1.72 -0.30
CA LYS A 42 -8.20 2.90 0.09
C LYS A 42 -7.71 3.52 1.40
N SER A 43 -6.70 2.91 2.05
CA SER A 43 -6.11 3.47 3.25
C SER A 43 -5.36 4.74 2.92
N ILE A 44 -5.51 5.74 3.78
CA ILE A 44 -4.82 7.04 3.68
C ILE A 44 -3.30 6.85 3.57
N GLY A 45 -2.75 5.84 4.26
CA GLY A 45 -1.31 5.57 4.21
C GLY A 45 -0.83 5.13 2.83
N PHE A 46 -1.58 4.25 2.15
CA PHE A 46 -1.23 3.78 0.81
C PHE A 46 -1.45 4.88 -0.25
N LEU A 47 -2.52 5.66 -0.13
CA LEU A 47 -2.78 6.80 -1.03
C LEU A 47 -1.62 7.79 -0.98
N LYS A 48 -1.18 8.19 0.22
CA LYS A 48 -0.02 9.07 0.41
C LYS A 48 1.28 8.47 -0.12
N PHE A 49 1.48 7.17 0.06
CA PHE A 49 2.66 6.48 -0.50
C PHE A 49 2.65 6.53 -2.03
N LYS A 50 1.50 6.27 -2.65
CA LYS A 50 1.33 6.35 -4.11
C LYS A 50 1.59 7.76 -4.62
N GLU A 51 1.03 8.78 -3.98
CA GLU A 51 1.29 10.18 -4.31
C GLU A 51 2.78 10.52 -4.20
N LYS A 52 3.45 10.06 -3.14
CA LYS A 52 4.90 10.27 -2.95
C LYS A 52 5.73 9.57 -4.02
N GLN A 53 5.35 8.37 -4.46
CA GLN A 53 6.03 7.67 -5.56
C GLN A 53 5.89 8.43 -6.88
N GLU A 54 4.70 8.97 -7.16
CA GLU A 54 4.44 9.78 -8.35
C GLU A 54 5.21 11.12 -8.34
N GLN A 55 5.24 11.80 -7.20
CA GLN A 55 6.00 13.05 -7.01
C GLN A 55 7.53 12.85 -7.12
N GLN A 56 8.05 11.71 -6.66
CA GLN A 56 9.48 11.37 -6.81
C GLN A 56 9.85 11.04 -8.25
N LEU A 57 8.90 10.61 -9.08
CA LEU A 57 9.12 10.35 -10.50
C LEU A 57 9.14 11.65 -11.32
N LEU A 58 8.39 12.67 -10.89
CA LEU A 58 8.32 13.98 -11.56
C LEU A 58 9.52 14.90 -11.26
N THR A 59 10.30 14.61 -10.21
CA THR A 59 11.46 15.39 -9.78
C THR A 59 12.81 14.82 -10.27
N LYS A 60 12.79 13.84 -11.18
CA LYS A 60 13.97 13.27 -11.86
C LYS A 60 14.00 13.66 -13.33
#